data_AF-A0A921DVB1-F1
#
_entry.id   AF-A0A921DVB1-F1
#
_cell.length_a   1.000
_cell.length_b   1.000
_cell.length_c   1.000
_cell.angle_alpha   90.00
_cell.angle_beta   90.00
_cell.angle_gamma   90.00
#
_symmetry.space_group_name_H-M   'P 1'
#
loop_
_entity.id
_entity.type
_entity.pdbx_description
1 polymer ?
#
loop_
_entity_poly.entity_id
_entity_poly.type
_entity_poly.pdbx_seq_one_letter_code
_entity_poly.pdbx_strand_id
1 'polypeptide(L)'
;LLSQPQIKQLSYQTGLSYFDKGQVRVIVLNTSDVPYLITANGLKKYDVKLTLAIRQQQIAELITVLQQSEGKQIVVLGHANLLKADGSEGLQFNGHAVHELLVAFNRHLKGRLCPKSTNPDFSVDLPFDFSQQQSGQVWSYICGHLHTENNYCVDGIQYVLLNCSALMGPKHQLTTKYNRAWNRQQGTITEFAGYVIDINAQSRQLQVFGYGAASPERVFQF
;
A
#
# COMPACT_ATOMS: atom_id res chain seq x y z
N LEU A 1 23.53 -11.12 -0.74
CA LEU A 1 22.18 -10.82 -1.26
C LEU A 1 22.35 -10.32 -2.68
N LEU A 2 21.85 -11.10 -3.65
CA LEU A 2 22.01 -10.84 -5.09
C LEU A 2 21.51 -9.42 -5.42
N SER A 3 22.36 -8.60 -6.05
CA SER A 3 21.96 -7.28 -6.54
C SER A 3 20.80 -7.44 -7.51
N GLN A 4 19.64 -6.89 -7.19
CA GLN A 4 18.52 -6.78 -8.13
C GLN A 4 18.65 -5.42 -8.82
N PRO A 5 19.33 -5.32 -9.98
CA PRO A 5 19.68 -4.03 -10.60
C PRO A 5 18.47 -3.17 -11.01
N GLN A 6 17.26 -3.77 -10.97
CA GLN A 6 16.01 -3.07 -11.28
C GLN A 6 15.48 -2.27 -10.08
N ILE A 7 15.82 -2.65 -8.83
CA ILE A 7 15.46 -1.86 -7.65
C ILE A 7 16.32 -0.60 -7.63
N LYS A 8 15.69 0.54 -7.92
CA LYS A 8 16.36 1.83 -8.00
C LYS A 8 16.58 2.45 -6.63
N GLN A 9 15.72 2.14 -5.67
CA GLN A 9 15.84 2.62 -4.30
C GLN A 9 15.29 1.59 -3.31
N LEU A 10 16.04 1.39 -2.22
CA LEU A 10 15.58 0.75 -1.00
C LEU A 10 16.07 1.61 0.17
N SER A 11 15.16 2.33 0.83
CA SER A 11 15.47 3.07 2.05
C SER A 11 15.45 2.11 3.24
N TYR A 12 16.62 1.85 3.83
CA TYR A 12 16.70 1.08 5.07
C TYR A 12 16.16 1.85 6.29
N GLN A 13 15.97 3.17 6.16
CA GLN A 13 15.45 4.01 7.24
C GLN A 13 13.93 3.91 7.35
N THR A 14 13.23 3.92 6.21
CA THR A 14 11.76 3.99 6.16
C THR A 14 11.13 2.69 5.68
N GLY A 15 11.88 1.87 4.93
CA GLY A 15 11.37 0.70 4.21
C GLY A 15 10.75 1.03 2.86
N LEU A 16 10.70 2.30 2.44
CA LEU A 16 10.21 2.68 1.11
C LEU A 16 11.18 2.17 0.05
N SER A 17 10.62 1.56 -0.99
CA SER A 17 11.39 1.15 -2.16
C SER A 17 10.60 1.39 -3.44
N TYR A 18 11.32 1.47 -4.56
CA TYR A 18 10.67 1.44 -5.87
C TYR A 18 11.57 0.84 -6.94
N PHE A 19 10.94 0.35 -8.00
CA PHE A 19 11.60 -0.08 -9.22
C PHE A 19 10.79 0.34 -10.44
N ASP A 20 11.47 0.43 -11.58
CA ASP A 20 10.85 0.74 -12.87
C ASP A 20 10.93 -0.46 -13.80
N LYS A 21 9.85 -0.71 -14.55
CA LYS A 21 9.86 -1.59 -15.73
C LYS A 21 9.20 -0.86 -16.89
N GLY A 22 10.04 -0.27 -17.76
CA GLY A 22 9.58 0.61 -18.82
C GLY A 22 8.86 1.85 -18.25
N GLN A 23 7.60 2.03 -18.63
CA GLN A 23 6.74 3.13 -18.15
C GLN A 23 6.10 2.84 -16.78
N VAL A 24 6.10 1.59 -16.33
CA VAL A 24 5.52 1.23 -15.03
C VAL A 24 6.54 1.52 -13.92
N ARG A 25 6.08 2.17 -12.85
CA ARG A 25 6.80 2.31 -11.59
C ARG A 25 6.02 1.61 -10.49
N VAL A 26 6.69 0.73 -9.75
CA VAL A 26 6.12 0.10 -8.57
C VAL A 26 6.77 0.70 -7.35
N ILE A 27 5.97 1.32 -6.48
CA ILE A 27 6.40 1.88 -5.20
C ILE A 27 5.90 0.97 -4.09
N VAL A 28 6.76 0.62 -3.14
CA VAL A 28 6.39 -0.15 -1.96
C VAL A 28 6.50 0.74 -0.74
N LEU A 29 5.40 0.89 -0.02
CA LEU A 29 5.31 1.61 1.25
C LEU A 29 5.33 0.63 2.42
N ASN A 30 6.09 0.97 3.45
CA ASN A 30 6.05 0.30 4.73
C ASN A 30 4.93 0.92 5.57
N THR A 31 3.77 0.26 5.59
CA THR A 31 2.62 0.63 6.44
C THR A 31 2.72 0.13 7.88
N SER A 32 3.86 -0.44 8.25
CA SER A 32 4.25 -0.76 9.64
C SER A 32 5.38 0.16 10.12
N ASP A 33 5.49 1.35 9.53
CA ASP A 33 6.47 2.37 9.88
C ASP A 33 6.04 3.09 11.18
N VAL A 34 6.28 2.40 12.29
CA VAL A 34 5.94 2.80 13.65
C VAL A 34 7.23 3.00 14.45
N PRO A 35 7.37 4.09 15.22
CA PRO A 35 8.60 4.32 15.97
C PRO A 35 8.72 3.31 17.11
N TYR A 36 9.93 2.80 17.31
CA TYR A 36 10.23 1.96 18.46
C TYR A 36 10.47 2.84 19.70
N LEU A 37 9.43 3.05 20.48
CA LEU A 37 9.47 3.84 21.72
C LEU A 37 9.12 2.96 22.91
N ILE A 38 9.83 3.17 24.01
CA ILE A 38 9.62 2.47 25.28
C ILE A 38 9.03 3.45 26.28
N THR A 39 7.97 3.05 26.96
CA THR A 39 7.34 3.82 28.03
C THR A 39 8.19 3.77 29.30
N ALA A 40 7.91 4.67 30.26
CA ALA A 40 8.67 4.75 31.52
C ALA A 40 8.70 3.43 32.33
N ASN A 41 7.71 2.54 32.14
CA ASN A 41 7.63 1.22 32.76
C ASN A 41 8.24 0.09 31.91
N GLY A 42 9.00 0.40 30.87
CA GLY A 42 9.73 -0.59 30.06
C GLY A 42 8.89 -1.31 28.99
N LEU A 43 7.64 -0.90 28.77
CA LEU A 43 6.77 -1.49 27.76
C LEU A 43 6.91 -0.79 26.40
N LYS A 44 6.62 -1.49 25.30
CA LYS A 44 6.54 -0.83 23.98
C LYS A 44 5.34 0.12 23.98
N LYS A 45 5.57 1.37 23.56
CA LYS A 45 4.50 2.37 23.41
C LYS A 45 3.48 1.96 22.34
N TYR A 46 3.94 1.28 21.29
CA TYR A 46 3.12 0.81 20.18
C TYR A 46 3.32 -0.68 19.93
N ASP A 47 2.22 -1.40 19.72
CA ASP A 47 2.26 -2.76 19.19
C ASP A 47 2.28 -2.71 17.66
N VAL A 48 3.43 -2.99 17.06
CA VAL A 48 3.64 -2.94 15.60
C VAL A 48 2.82 -3.99 14.82
N LYS A 49 2.25 -4.99 15.48
CA LYS A 49 1.29 -5.91 14.84
C LYS A 49 -0.09 -5.31 14.68
N LEU A 50 -0.45 -4.38 15.56
CA LEU A 50 -1.79 -3.79 15.62
C LEU A 50 -1.78 -2.36 15.08
N THR A 51 -0.75 -1.59 15.41
CA THR A 51 -0.57 -0.20 14.97
C THR A 51 0.08 -0.20 13.60
N LEU A 52 -0.63 0.35 12.64
CA LEU A 52 -0.19 0.58 11.29
C LEU A 52 -0.15 2.08 11.04
N ALA A 53 0.97 2.52 10.47
CA ALA A 53 1.27 3.92 10.31
C ALA A 53 2.32 4.13 9.22
N ILE A 54 2.41 5.38 8.78
CA ILE A 54 3.50 5.89 7.96
C ILE A 54 4.02 7.16 8.64
N ARG A 55 5.33 7.27 8.90
CA ARG A 55 5.92 8.47 9.52
C ARG A 55 6.32 9.49 8.47
N GLN A 56 6.47 10.74 8.93
CA GLN A 56 6.87 11.89 8.11
C GLN A 56 8.08 11.60 7.22
N GLN A 57 9.11 10.90 7.71
CA GLN A 57 10.32 10.61 6.94
C GLN A 57 10.00 9.81 5.67
N GLN A 58 9.14 8.79 5.78
CA GLN A 58 8.71 8.00 4.62
C GLN A 58 7.85 8.82 3.65
N ILE A 59 7.01 9.71 4.17
CA ILE A 59 6.20 10.60 3.33
C ILE A 59 7.09 11.59 2.57
N ALA A 60 8.14 12.13 3.19
CA ALA A 60 9.11 13.00 2.53
C ALA A 60 9.86 12.27 1.39
N GLU A 61 10.26 11.03 1.63
CA GLU A 61 10.85 10.17 0.58
C GLU A 61 9.85 9.91 -0.55
N LEU A 62 8.59 9.62 -0.22
CA LEU A 62 7.52 9.44 -1.20
C LEU A 62 7.32 10.68 -2.07
N ILE A 63 7.30 11.88 -1.48
CA ILE A 63 7.22 13.16 -2.23
C ILE A 63 8.37 13.24 -3.24
N THR A 64 9.60 12.92 -2.82
CA THR A 64 10.77 12.95 -3.71
C THR A 64 10.64 11.94 -4.86
N VAL A 65 10.18 10.71 -4.57
CA VAL A 65 9.96 9.68 -5.59
C VAL A 65 8.89 10.13 -6.58
N LEU A 66 7.78 10.69 -6.10
CA LEU A 66 6.70 11.21 -6.95
C LEU A 66 7.18 12.36 -7.83
N GLN A 67 7.95 13.32 -7.30
CA GLN A 67 8.55 14.40 -8.10
C GLN A 67 9.47 13.90 -9.22
N GLN A 68 10.01 12.68 -9.09
CA GLN A 68 10.85 12.02 -10.09
C GLN A 68 10.08 11.00 -10.95
N SER A 69 8.75 11.07 -10.98
CA SER A 69 7.88 10.07 -11.64
C SER A 69 7.22 10.57 -12.93
N GLU A 70 7.83 11.53 -13.62
CA GLU A 70 7.30 12.04 -14.89
C GLU A 70 7.14 10.91 -15.92
N GLY A 71 5.98 10.86 -16.58
CA GLY A 71 5.64 9.83 -17.56
C GLY A 71 5.49 8.41 -17.01
N LYS A 72 5.48 8.22 -15.68
CA LYS A 72 5.31 6.91 -15.06
C LYS A 72 3.86 6.58 -14.76
N GLN A 73 3.51 5.32 -15.01
CA GLN A 73 2.27 4.70 -14.55
C GLN A 73 2.57 3.97 -13.26
N ILE A 74 2.02 4.47 -12.15
CA ILE A 74 2.46 4.13 -10.81
C ILE A 74 1.46 3.18 -10.16
N VAL A 75 1.98 2.06 -9.66
CA VAL A 75 1.29 1.15 -8.77
C VAL A 75 1.97 1.20 -7.41
N VAL A 76 1.19 1.48 -6.37
CA VAL A 76 1.68 1.53 -4.99
C VAL A 76 1.30 0.23 -4.28
N LEU A 77 2.23 -0.35 -3.55
CA LEU A 77 2.04 -1.55 -2.74
C LEU A 77 2.21 -1.20 -1.27
N GLY A 78 1.41 -1.79 -0.39
CA GLY A 78 1.62 -1.72 1.05
C GLY A 78 1.04 -2.94 1.77
N HIS A 79 1.42 -3.16 3.03
CA HIS A 79 0.81 -4.24 3.83
C HIS A 79 -0.68 -4.00 4.05
N ALA A 80 -1.07 -2.81 4.52
CA ALA A 80 -2.46 -2.46 4.83
C ALA A 80 -3.02 -1.35 3.91
N ASN A 81 -4.35 -1.26 3.83
CA ASN A 81 -5.05 -0.22 3.07
C ASN A 81 -4.92 1.14 3.76
N LEU A 82 -4.66 2.20 2.97
CA LEU A 82 -4.57 3.57 3.48
C LEU A 82 -5.94 4.07 3.97
N LEU A 83 -6.97 3.87 3.15
CA LEU A 83 -8.36 4.22 3.41
C LEU A 83 -9.24 2.99 3.31
N LYS A 84 -10.46 3.04 3.83
CA LYS A 84 -11.54 2.08 3.57
C LYS A 84 -12.37 2.54 2.38
N ALA A 85 -13.28 1.67 1.92
CA ALA A 85 -14.15 1.95 0.77
C ALA A 85 -15.08 3.17 0.97
N ASP A 86 -15.39 3.52 2.21
CA ASP A 86 -16.18 4.70 2.57
C ASP A 86 -15.34 5.99 2.74
N GLY A 87 -14.04 5.93 2.43
CA GLY A 87 -13.10 7.04 2.59
C GLY A 87 -12.59 7.24 4.03
N SER A 88 -13.06 6.43 4.99
CA SER A 88 -12.56 6.49 6.37
C SER A 88 -11.15 5.90 6.50
N GLU A 89 -10.49 6.18 7.62
CA GLU A 89 -9.11 5.73 7.88
C GLU A 89 -8.97 4.20 7.82
N GLY A 90 -8.01 3.75 7.02
CA GLY A 90 -7.56 2.34 6.95
C GLY A 90 -6.35 2.07 7.86
N LEU A 91 -5.48 3.06 8.06
CA LEU A 91 -4.39 3.03 9.04
C LEU A 91 -4.78 3.81 10.30
N GLN A 92 -4.12 3.55 11.44
CA GLN A 92 -4.32 4.41 12.61
C GLN A 92 -3.72 5.80 12.42
N PHE A 93 -2.61 5.92 11.68
CA PHE A 93 -1.93 7.19 11.48
C PHE A 93 -1.48 7.37 10.03
N ASN A 94 -1.78 8.55 9.48
CA ASN A 94 -1.31 9.06 8.18
C ASN A 94 -1.75 8.26 6.93
N GLY A 95 -2.73 7.37 7.03
CA GLY A 95 -3.32 6.69 5.85
C GLY A 95 -3.96 7.70 4.89
N HIS A 96 -4.89 8.52 5.40
CA HIS A 96 -5.52 9.58 4.61
C HIS A 96 -4.51 10.62 4.11
N ALA A 97 -3.52 11.01 4.92
CA ALA A 97 -2.51 11.98 4.50
C ALA A 97 -1.69 11.50 3.29
N VAL A 98 -1.33 10.21 3.25
CA VAL A 98 -0.66 9.62 2.09
C VAL A 98 -1.61 9.52 0.90
N HIS A 99 -2.87 9.15 1.10
CA HIS A 99 -3.84 9.11 0.01
C HIS A 99 -4.00 10.49 -0.66
N GLU A 100 -4.20 11.54 0.13
CA GLU A 100 -4.32 12.92 -0.37
C GLU A 100 -3.07 13.36 -1.13
N LEU A 101 -1.88 12.91 -0.71
CA LEU A 101 -0.64 13.18 -1.45
C LEU A 101 -0.63 12.50 -2.84
N LEU A 102 -1.10 11.25 -2.94
CA LEU A 102 -1.22 10.54 -4.22
C LEU A 102 -2.26 11.22 -5.13
N VAL A 103 -3.37 11.69 -4.56
CA VAL A 103 -4.38 12.48 -5.28
C VAL A 103 -3.81 13.81 -5.76
N ALA A 104 -3.06 14.51 -4.91
CA ALA A 104 -2.38 15.76 -5.25
C ALA A 104 -1.37 15.58 -6.39
N PHE A 105 -0.65 14.45 -6.41
CA PHE A 105 0.24 14.09 -7.52
C PHE A 105 -0.54 13.91 -8.82
N ASN A 106 -1.62 13.13 -8.82
CA ASN A 106 -2.48 12.93 -9.99
C ASN A 106 -3.13 14.22 -10.50
N ARG A 107 -3.30 15.21 -9.63
CA ARG A 107 -3.88 16.53 -9.94
C ARG A 107 -2.82 17.61 -10.20
N HIS A 108 -1.53 17.25 -10.23
CA HIS A 108 -0.40 18.17 -10.47
C HIS A 108 -0.38 19.37 -9.51
N LEU A 109 -0.74 19.14 -8.25
CA LEU A 109 -0.84 20.20 -7.25
C LEU A 109 0.49 20.49 -6.57
N LYS A 110 0.58 21.68 -5.98
CA LYS A 110 1.61 22.07 -5.03
C LYS A 110 0.97 22.53 -3.74
N GLY A 111 1.64 22.33 -2.62
CA GLY A 111 1.08 22.67 -1.32
C GLY A 111 1.92 22.18 -0.16
N ARG A 112 1.26 22.01 0.99
CA ARG A 112 1.86 21.51 2.22
C ARG A 112 0.93 20.50 2.85
N LEU A 113 1.43 19.29 3.07
CA LEU A 113 0.73 18.23 3.77
C LEU A 113 0.91 18.45 5.27
N CYS A 114 -0.14 18.95 5.92
CA CYS A 114 -0.17 19.25 7.35
C CYS A 114 -1.51 18.78 7.95
N PRO A 115 -1.76 17.46 8.02
CA PRO A 115 -2.96 16.93 8.65
C PRO A 115 -3.01 17.37 10.11
N LYS A 116 -4.22 17.62 10.62
CA LYS A 116 -4.42 17.91 12.06
C LYS A 116 -4.08 16.65 12.87
N SER A 117 -2.82 16.49 13.25
CA SER A 117 -2.38 15.37 14.09
C SER A 117 -2.58 15.71 15.56
N THR A 118 -3.21 14.80 16.29
CA THR A 118 -3.27 14.82 17.75
C THR A 118 -2.14 14.03 18.39
N ASN A 119 -1.38 13.26 17.61
CA ASN A 119 -0.27 12.45 18.11
C ASN A 119 1.08 12.96 17.56
N PRO A 120 1.95 13.51 18.42
CA PRO A 120 3.22 14.10 17.97
C PRO A 120 4.17 13.09 17.31
N ASP A 121 4.11 11.81 17.68
CA ASP A 121 4.99 10.76 17.16
C ASP A 121 4.73 10.45 15.67
N PHE A 122 3.56 10.87 15.16
CA PHE A 122 3.14 10.72 13.78
C PHE A 122 2.79 12.05 13.12
N SER A 123 3.25 13.18 13.69
CA SER A 123 3.07 14.49 13.07
C SER A 123 3.70 14.55 11.68
N VAL A 124 3.03 15.27 10.76
CA VAL A 124 3.48 15.46 9.37
C VAL A 124 3.32 16.93 9.04
N ASP A 125 4.39 17.53 8.54
CA ASP A 125 4.38 18.92 8.09
C ASP A 125 5.39 19.13 6.93
N LEU A 126 4.99 18.72 5.74
CA LEU A 126 5.89 18.62 4.58
C LEU A 126 5.37 19.44 3.38
N PRO A 127 6.23 20.24 2.72
CA PRO A 127 5.86 20.83 1.44
C PRO A 127 5.91 19.77 0.33
N PHE A 128 5.09 19.93 -0.69
CA PHE A 128 5.15 19.16 -1.93
C PHE A 128 4.90 20.07 -3.14
N ASP A 129 5.49 19.73 -4.27
CA ASP A 129 5.24 20.40 -5.54
C ASP A 129 5.28 19.38 -6.68
N PHE A 130 4.11 19.11 -7.27
CA PHE A 130 3.94 18.27 -8.44
C PHE A 130 3.48 19.07 -9.66
N SER A 131 3.53 20.41 -9.60
CA SER A 131 3.06 21.30 -10.68
C SER A 131 3.89 21.21 -11.95
N GLN A 132 5.11 20.69 -11.85
CA GLN A 132 5.99 20.43 -13.00
C GLN A 132 5.78 19.05 -13.62
N GLN A 133 4.92 18.21 -13.04
CA GLN A 133 4.57 16.92 -13.62
C GLN A 133 3.55 17.13 -14.75
N GLN A 134 3.74 16.47 -15.89
CA GLN A 134 2.87 16.60 -17.07
C GLN A 134 2.14 15.30 -17.41
N SER A 135 2.67 14.14 -17.00
CA SER A 135 2.14 12.85 -17.47
C SER A 135 2.25 11.65 -16.52
N GLY A 136 2.85 11.83 -15.32
CA GLY A 136 2.86 10.78 -14.30
C GLY A 136 1.49 10.57 -13.66
N GLN A 137 1.09 9.31 -13.40
CA GLN A 137 -0.20 8.98 -12.79
C GLN A 137 -0.11 7.76 -11.86
N VAL A 138 -0.69 7.87 -10.67
CA VAL A 138 -0.97 6.76 -9.75
C VAL A 138 -2.28 6.11 -10.13
N TRP A 139 -2.21 4.85 -10.55
CA TRP A 139 -3.37 4.05 -10.95
C TRP A 139 -4.00 3.32 -9.77
N SER A 140 -3.17 2.66 -8.96
CA SER A 140 -3.69 1.74 -7.96
C SER A 140 -2.86 1.68 -6.70
N TYR A 141 -3.53 1.32 -5.60
CA TYR A 141 -2.94 0.93 -4.33
C TYR A 141 -3.30 -0.53 -4.04
N ILE A 142 -2.31 -1.41 -3.96
CA ILE A 142 -2.50 -2.84 -3.73
C ILE A 142 -2.03 -3.20 -2.33
N CYS A 143 -2.84 -3.93 -1.57
CA CYS A 143 -2.48 -4.31 -0.21
C CYS A 143 -3.11 -5.62 0.25
N GLY A 144 -2.68 -6.08 1.42
CA GLY A 144 -3.24 -7.24 2.11
C GLY A 144 -3.88 -6.83 3.43
N HIS A 145 -3.34 -7.34 4.54
CA HIS A 145 -3.71 -7.11 5.94
C HIS A 145 -5.10 -7.63 6.36
N LEU A 146 -6.16 -7.33 5.59
CA LEU A 146 -7.53 -7.69 5.96
C LEU A 146 -7.91 -9.14 5.71
N HIS A 147 -6.98 -9.96 5.19
CA HIS A 147 -7.19 -11.39 4.92
C HIS A 147 -8.47 -11.63 4.10
N THR A 148 -8.66 -10.82 3.06
CA THR A 148 -9.82 -10.89 2.16
C THR A 148 -9.44 -10.33 0.81
N GLU A 149 -10.19 -10.72 -0.21
CA GLU A 149 -10.22 -9.97 -1.45
C GLU A 149 -11.32 -8.91 -1.39
N ASN A 150 -10.99 -7.73 -1.91
CA ASN A 150 -11.92 -6.65 -2.16
C ASN A 150 -11.29 -5.68 -3.18
N ASN A 151 -12.09 -4.77 -3.73
CA ASN A 151 -11.62 -3.67 -4.55
C ASN A 151 -12.60 -2.51 -4.48
N TYR A 152 -12.09 -1.28 -4.53
CA TYR A 152 -12.88 -0.05 -4.53
C TYR A 152 -12.04 1.10 -5.08
N CYS A 153 -12.68 2.19 -5.49
CA CYS A 153 -11.99 3.37 -6.02
C CYS A 153 -12.27 4.57 -5.11
N VAL A 154 -11.21 5.31 -4.76
CA VAL A 154 -11.31 6.57 -4.00
C VAL A 154 -10.50 7.61 -4.76
N ASP A 155 -11.13 8.73 -5.12
CA ASP A 155 -10.51 9.84 -5.86
C ASP A 155 -9.74 9.44 -7.13
N GLY A 156 -10.23 8.42 -7.83
CA GLY A 156 -9.63 7.91 -9.06
C GLY A 156 -8.46 6.93 -8.85
N ILE A 157 -8.14 6.54 -7.62
CA ILE A 157 -7.13 5.53 -7.30
C ILE A 157 -7.84 4.21 -6.97
N GLN A 158 -7.50 3.15 -7.72
CA GLN A 158 -8.06 1.81 -7.51
C GLN A 158 -7.35 1.11 -6.35
N TYR A 159 -8.08 0.84 -5.27
CA TYR A 159 -7.62 -0.04 -4.21
C TYR A 159 -7.90 -1.50 -4.57
N VAL A 160 -6.88 -2.34 -4.44
CA VAL A 160 -6.97 -3.78 -4.71
C VAL A 160 -6.47 -4.55 -3.49
N LEU A 161 -7.38 -5.23 -2.81
CA LEU A 161 -7.04 -6.03 -1.63
C LEU A 161 -6.81 -7.49 -2.06
N LEU A 162 -5.72 -8.05 -1.53
CA LEU A 162 -5.25 -9.41 -1.75
C LEU A 162 -5.48 -10.25 -0.49
N ASN A 163 -5.90 -11.50 -0.67
CA ASN A 163 -5.98 -12.45 0.43
C ASN A 163 -4.57 -12.82 0.94
N CYS A 164 -4.51 -13.47 2.10
CA CYS A 164 -3.28 -13.89 2.74
C CYS A 164 -3.01 -15.40 2.56
N SER A 165 -1.74 -15.76 2.51
CA SER A 165 -1.29 -17.15 2.61
C SER A 165 -1.18 -17.63 4.08
N ALA A 166 -2.20 -17.36 4.90
CA ALA A 166 -2.28 -17.90 6.26
C ALA A 166 -3.35 -19.00 6.31
N LEU A 167 -2.95 -20.23 6.68
CA LEU A 167 -3.89 -21.31 6.94
C LEU A 167 -4.58 -21.03 8.28
N MET A 168 -5.88 -20.72 8.22
CA MET A 168 -6.66 -20.32 9.39
C MET A 168 -7.89 -21.21 9.50
N GLY A 169 -8.05 -21.87 10.65
CA GLY A 169 -9.20 -22.73 10.89
C GLY A 169 -10.52 -21.96 10.84
N PRO A 170 -11.65 -22.62 10.53
CA PRO A 170 -12.95 -21.95 10.36
C PRO A 170 -13.44 -21.21 11.61
N LYS A 171 -12.98 -21.63 12.80
CA LYS A 171 -13.31 -21.03 14.11
C LYS A 171 -12.23 -20.10 14.67
N HIS A 172 -11.16 -19.84 13.92
CA HIS A 172 -10.10 -18.93 14.37
C HIS A 172 -10.58 -17.46 14.28
N GLN A 173 -10.25 -16.64 15.28
CA GLN A 173 -10.79 -15.28 15.44
C GLN A 173 -10.52 -14.38 14.23
N LEU A 174 -9.35 -14.54 13.60
CA LEU A 174 -8.96 -13.75 12.44
C LEU A 174 -9.52 -14.31 11.10
N THR A 175 -10.21 -15.46 11.11
CA THR A 175 -10.73 -16.04 9.85
C THR A 175 -11.88 -15.19 9.35
N THR A 176 -11.70 -14.58 8.18
CA THR A 176 -12.72 -13.73 7.56
C THR A 176 -13.86 -14.57 6.98
N LYS A 177 -15.00 -13.92 6.69
CA LYS A 177 -16.08 -14.57 5.92
C LYS A 177 -15.57 -15.09 4.58
N TYR A 178 -14.68 -14.32 3.93
CA TYR A 178 -13.99 -14.71 2.71
C TYR A 178 -13.21 -16.02 2.87
N ASN A 179 -12.31 -16.12 3.86
CA ASN A 179 -11.52 -17.34 4.08
C ASN A 179 -12.35 -18.54 4.56
N ARG A 180 -13.45 -18.32 5.29
CA ARG A 180 -14.38 -19.42 5.64
C ARG A 180 -14.97 -20.09 4.40
N ALA A 181 -15.28 -19.32 3.34
CA ALA A 181 -15.85 -19.86 2.12
C ALA A 181 -14.88 -20.79 1.36
N TRP A 182 -13.58 -20.61 1.52
CA TRP A 182 -12.55 -21.44 0.89
C TRP A 182 -12.33 -22.79 1.57
N ASN A 183 -12.82 -22.99 2.80
CA ASN A 183 -12.63 -24.21 3.61
C ASN A 183 -11.18 -24.75 3.53
N ARG A 184 -10.21 -23.88 3.84
CA ARG A 184 -8.78 -24.12 3.60
C ARG A 184 -8.27 -25.32 4.39
N GLN A 185 -7.54 -26.22 3.72
CA GLN A 185 -7.01 -27.46 4.31
C GLN A 185 -5.53 -27.63 3.97
N GLN A 186 -4.75 -28.11 4.93
CA GLN A 186 -3.35 -28.45 4.73
C GLN A 186 -3.20 -29.56 3.67
N GLY A 187 -2.19 -29.46 2.81
CA GLY A 187 -1.93 -30.40 1.72
C GLY A 187 -2.85 -30.25 0.51
N THR A 188 -3.68 -29.20 0.46
CA THR A 188 -4.59 -28.93 -0.66
C THR A 188 -4.23 -27.61 -1.34
N ILE A 189 -4.73 -27.40 -2.56
CA ILE A 189 -4.47 -26.15 -3.29
C ILE A 189 -4.97 -24.90 -2.53
N THR A 190 -5.97 -25.04 -1.65
CA THR A 190 -6.50 -23.93 -0.86
C THR A 190 -5.72 -23.67 0.43
N GLU A 191 -4.66 -24.45 0.70
CA GLU A 191 -3.78 -24.24 1.86
C GLU A 191 -3.19 -22.82 1.85
N PHE A 192 -2.76 -22.35 0.68
CA PHE A 192 -2.19 -21.02 0.45
C PHE A 192 -3.11 -20.16 -0.41
N ALA A 193 -2.79 -18.87 -0.47
CA ALA A 193 -3.36 -17.93 -1.43
C ALA A 193 -2.21 -17.08 -1.96
N GLY A 194 -2.19 -16.84 -3.27
CA GLY A 194 -1.18 -15.99 -3.88
C GLY A 194 -1.64 -15.44 -5.22
N TYR A 195 -0.81 -14.54 -5.77
CA TYR A 195 -1.18 -13.75 -6.92
C TYR A 195 -0.01 -13.55 -7.87
N VAL A 196 -0.32 -13.52 -9.16
CA VAL A 196 0.51 -12.92 -10.21
C VAL A 196 -0.17 -11.63 -10.64
N ILE A 197 0.55 -10.52 -10.62
CA ILE A 197 0.03 -9.22 -11.02
C ILE A 197 0.71 -8.82 -12.33
N ASP A 198 -0.09 -8.65 -13.37
CA ASP A 198 0.35 -8.11 -14.64
C ASP A 198 -0.10 -6.65 -14.79
N ILE A 199 0.80 -5.79 -15.25
CA ILE A 199 0.57 -4.36 -15.40
C ILE A 199 1.00 -3.97 -16.81
N ASN A 200 0.03 -3.62 -17.63
CA ASN A 200 0.26 -3.23 -19.01
C ASN A 200 0.05 -1.71 -19.16
N ALA A 201 1.15 -0.99 -19.35
CA ALA A 201 1.12 0.46 -19.48
C ALA A 201 0.42 0.92 -20.78
N GLN A 202 0.54 0.14 -21.86
CA GLN A 202 0.01 0.47 -23.18
C GLN A 202 -1.51 0.30 -23.23
N SER A 203 -2.02 -0.82 -22.72
CA SER A 203 -3.46 -1.06 -22.64
C SER A 203 -4.10 -0.42 -21.40
N ARG A 204 -3.33 0.28 -20.55
CA ARG A 204 -3.78 0.89 -19.29
C ARG A 204 -4.55 -0.09 -18.40
N GLN A 205 -3.99 -1.28 -18.22
CA GLN A 205 -4.66 -2.38 -17.55
C GLN A 205 -3.81 -2.98 -16.44
N LEU A 206 -4.48 -3.37 -15.36
CA LEU A 206 -3.92 -4.21 -14.31
C LEU A 206 -4.75 -5.50 -14.22
N GLN A 207 -4.09 -6.65 -14.32
CA GLN A 207 -4.69 -7.96 -14.13
C GLN A 207 -4.08 -8.64 -12.89
N VAL A 208 -4.95 -9.22 -12.06
CA VAL A 208 -4.57 -9.98 -10.88
C VAL A 208 -5.03 -11.42 -11.07
N PHE A 209 -4.09 -12.32 -11.29
CA PHE A 209 -4.34 -13.76 -11.41
C PHE A 209 -4.11 -14.42 -10.06
N GLY A 210 -5.18 -14.91 -9.44
CA GLY A 210 -5.10 -15.59 -8.15
C GLY A 210 -4.85 -17.08 -8.30
N TYR A 211 -4.15 -17.67 -7.34
CA TYR A 211 -4.02 -19.11 -7.18
C TYR A 211 -4.24 -19.52 -5.73
N GLY A 212 -4.68 -20.76 -5.53
CA GLY A 212 -5.08 -21.27 -4.22
C GLY A 212 -6.39 -20.66 -3.74
N ALA A 213 -6.46 -20.21 -2.49
CA ALA A 213 -7.63 -19.59 -1.88
C ALA A 213 -7.79 -18.11 -2.32
N ALA A 214 -7.89 -17.88 -3.62
CA ALA A 214 -7.96 -16.58 -4.27
C ALA A 214 -8.87 -16.63 -5.52
N SER A 215 -9.49 -15.52 -5.89
CA SER A 215 -10.26 -15.45 -7.14
C SER A 215 -9.35 -15.68 -8.34
N PRO A 216 -9.77 -16.46 -9.35
CA PRO A 216 -8.90 -16.81 -10.49
C PRO A 216 -8.35 -15.58 -11.24
N GLU A 217 -9.19 -14.57 -11.46
CA GLU A 217 -8.82 -13.36 -12.19
C GLU A 217 -9.62 -12.15 -11.71
N ARG A 218 -8.96 -10.99 -11.63
CA ARG A 218 -9.59 -9.67 -11.51
C ARG A 218 -8.89 -8.69 -12.46
N VAL A 219 -9.67 -7.91 -13.21
CA VAL A 219 -9.18 -6.99 -14.24
C VAL A 219 -9.61 -5.56 -13.92
N PHE A 220 -8.68 -4.62 -14.01
CA PHE A 220 -8.90 -3.19 -13.75
C PHE A 220 -8.37 -2.36 -14.91
N GLN A 221 -9.16 -1.37 -15.34
CA GLN A 221 -8.88 -0.50 -16.48
C GLN A 221 -8.73 0.94 -16.00
N PHE A 222 -7.73 1.66 -16.52
CA PHE A 222 -7.38 3.03 -16.12
C PHE A 222 -7.43 4.01 -17.29
#